data_AF-A0A034W4B1-F1
#
_entry.id   AF-A0A034W4B1-F1
#
_cell.length_a   1.000
_cell.length_b   1.000
_cell.length_c   1.000
_cell.angle_alpha   90.00
_cell.angle_beta   90.00
_cell.angle_gamma   90.00
#
_symmetry.space_group_name_H-M   'P 1'
#
loop_
_entity.id
_entity.type
_entity.pdbx_description
1 polymer ?
#
loop_
_entity_poly.entity_id
_entity_poly.type
_entity_poly.pdbx_seq_one_letter_code
_entity_poly.pdbx_strand_id
1 'polypeptide(L)'
;MINLDIYKRTCTKVAQIWKEVDVTQSDVEAEPDVEPVAEEEQQEEEELVDELDCCRVMAELECMKRRIQKLQLRLKVDDTGLDEPCIDPQLILACSSNPEVCELQKNHYKLQCQINELIRCCNVAKDQIEELRARLCQKSREILELQKAVCLLESWRNTLQHEFGVCYERFQYLKHVKAEWEDVEKKLAEQNHTFKVLEKTLVPKVCFVSEKRQFVEEIAQLRELMQEMFQAHNARFDVLERRLDGIELTMTAPSTLSINLAQGVKDKKNRKSDAIKAEQ
;
A
#
# COMPACT_ATOMS: atom_id res chain seq x y z
N MET A 1 4.94 5.22 -9.79
CA MET A 1 5.54 3.89 -10.05
C MET A 1 5.95 3.24 -8.71
N ILE A 2 5.01 3.12 -7.74
CA ILE A 2 5.30 2.80 -6.33
C ILE A 2 4.90 1.36 -5.95
N ASN A 3 4.05 0.69 -6.73
CA ASN A 3 3.54 -0.66 -6.42
C ASN A 3 4.51 -1.82 -6.71
N LEU A 4 5.62 -1.59 -7.40
CA LEU A 4 6.57 -2.66 -7.74
C LEU A 4 7.41 -3.13 -6.53
N ASP A 5 7.54 -2.28 -5.51
CA ASP A 5 8.45 -2.50 -4.38
C ASP A 5 7.82 -3.34 -3.27
N ILE A 6 6.51 -3.21 -3.06
CA ILE A 6 5.73 -4.06 -2.13
C ILE A 6 5.67 -5.48 -2.67
N TYR A 7 5.35 -5.65 -3.96
CA TYR A 7 5.29 -6.97 -4.61
C TYR A 7 6.64 -7.71 -4.57
N LYS A 8 7.75 -6.99 -4.77
CA LYS A 8 9.10 -7.57 -4.67
C LYS A 8 9.49 -7.98 -3.23
N ARG A 9 9.02 -7.25 -2.20
CA ARG A 9 9.27 -7.59 -0.80
C ARG A 9 8.43 -8.77 -0.30
N THR A 10 7.18 -8.90 -0.74
CA THR A 10 6.35 -10.06 -0.39
C THR A 10 6.84 -11.32 -1.12
N CYS A 11 7.20 -11.25 -2.39
CA CYS A 11 7.71 -12.41 -3.14
C CYS A 11 9.07 -12.95 -2.63
N THR A 12 9.95 -12.10 -2.09
CA THR A 12 11.26 -12.55 -1.57
C THR A 12 11.16 -13.24 -0.22
N LYS A 13 10.25 -12.81 0.67
CA LYS A 13 9.95 -13.54 1.92
C LYS A 13 9.32 -14.91 1.64
N VAL A 14 8.46 -14.99 0.63
CA VAL A 14 7.87 -16.26 0.18
C VAL A 14 8.97 -17.25 -0.24
N ALA A 15 9.95 -16.84 -1.05
CA ALA A 15 11.04 -17.72 -1.48
C ALA A 15 11.91 -18.27 -0.33
N GLN A 16 11.93 -17.61 0.82
CA GLN A 16 12.60 -18.10 2.04
C GLN A 16 11.75 -19.15 2.77
N ILE A 17 10.43 -18.97 2.86
CA ILE A 17 9.50 -19.96 3.43
C ILE A 17 9.54 -21.28 2.62
N TRP A 18 9.64 -21.19 1.29
CA TRP A 18 9.80 -22.37 0.42
C TRP A 18 11.08 -23.18 0.67
N LYS A 19 12.11 -22.60 1.32
CA LYS A 19 13.35 -23.31 1.70
C LYS A 19 13.33 -23.90 3.10
N GLU A 20 12.44 -23.42 3.98
CA GLU A 20 12.42 -23.79 5.40
C GLU A 20 11.31 -24.78 5.76
N VAL A 21 10.37 -25.05 4.84
CA VAL A 21 9.40 -26.15 5.00
C VAL A 21 10.07 -27.48 4.63
N ASP A 22 11.06 -27.87 5.42
CA ASP A 22 11.53 -29.25 5.52
C ASP A 22 10.64 -29.93 6.57
N VAL A 23 9.61 -30.65 6.10
CA VAL A 23 8.67 -31.36 6.97
C VAL A 23 9.35 -32.64 7.49
N THR A 24 10.25 -32.46 8.45
CA THR A 24 10.71 -33.53 9.34
C THR A 24 10.41 -33.12 10.77
N GLN A 25 9.15 -33.29 11.18
CA GLN A 25 8.75 -33.65 12.55
C GLN A 25 7.23 -33.77 12.62
N SER A 26 6.74 -34.99 12.47
CA SER A 26 5.49 -35.40 13.08
C SER A 26 5.81 -35.77 14.53
N ASP A 27 5.72 -34.81 15.44
CA ASP A 27 5.67 -35.10 16.88
C ASP A 27 4.22 -34.92 17.35
N VAL A 28 3.61 -36.07 17.61
CA VAL A 28 2.33 -36.22 18.31
C VAL A 28 2.66 -36.18 19.80
N GLU A 29 2.38 -35.07 20.47
CA GLU A 29 2.30 -34.96 21.93
C GLU A 29 1.14 -34.03 22.27
N ALA A 30 0.01 -34.57 22.73
CA ALA A 30 -0.35 -34.75 24.15
C ALA A 30 -1.00 -33.48 24.74
N GLU A 31 -2.29 -33.60 25.05
CA GLU A 31 -3.14 -32.58 25.68
C GLU A 31 -2.54 -31.99 26.96
N PRO A 32 -2.87 -30.73 27.25
CA PRO A 32 -3.10 -30.31 28.62
C PRO A 32 -4.51 -29.72 28.83
N ASP A 33 -5.19 -30.35 29.77
CA ASP A 33 -6.35 -29.89 30.52
C ASP A 33 -6.02 -28.60 31.30
N VAL A 34 -6.63 -27.46 30.91
CA VAL A 34 -6.68 -26.22 31.71
C VAL A 34 -7.99 -25.47 31.37
N GLU A 35 -8.97 -25.53 32.26
CA GLU A 35 -10.02 -24.49 32.39
C GLU A 35 -9.35 -23.14 32.78
N PRO A 36 -9.84 -22.00 32.26
CA PRO A 36 -10.73 -21.21 33.11
C PRO A 36 -11.83 -20.40 32.38
N VAL A 37 -12.98 -20.35 33.07
CA VAL A 37 -13.80 -19.17 33.41
C VAL A 37 -14.23 -18.19 32.31
N ALA A 38 -15.56 -18.04 32.27
CA ALA A 38 -16.38 -17.11 31.49
C ALA A 38 -15.97 -15.64 31.58
N GLU A 39 -15.90 -15.00 30.41
CA GLU A 39 -16.35 -13.63 30.21
C GLU A 39 -17.13 -13.56 28.89
N GLU A 40 -18.34 -13.01 28.98
CA GLU A 40 -19.28 -12.80 27.89
C GLU A 40 -18.76 -11.70 26.95
N GLU A 41 -18.40 -12.05 25.72
CA GLU A 41 -18.44 -11.10 24.60
C GLU A 41 -19.26 -11.73 23.46
N GLN A 42 -20.43 -11.14 23.26
CA GLN A 42 -21.27 -11.32 22.09
C GLN A 42 -20.47 -10.95 20.84
N GLN A 43 -20.03 -11.95 20.08
CA GLN A 43 -19.75 -11.78 18.66
C GLN A 43 -20.52 -12.86 17.91
N GLU A 44 -21.42 -12.39 17.06
CA GLU A 44 -22.24 -13.15 16.14
C GLU A 44 -21.36 -14.14 15.37
N GLU A 45 -21.52 -15.42 15.70
CA GLU A 45 -21.07 -16.53 14.89
C GLU A 45 -21.94 -16.50 13.62
N GLU A 46 -21.45 -15.79 12.60
CA GLU A 46 -21.97 -15.89 11.24
C GLU A 46 -21.66 -17.33 10.78
N GLU A 47 -22.59 -18.22 11.10
CA GLU A 47 -22.67 -19.59 10.62
C GLU A 47 -22.77 -19.50 9.09
N LEU A 48 -21.61 -19.47 8.41
CA LEU A 48 -21.47 -19.71 6.99
C LEU A 48 -21.83 -21.19 6.76
N VAL A 49 -23.13 -21.45 6.79
CA VAL A 49 -23.73 -22.62 6.17
C VAL A 49 -23.38 -22.47 4.69
N ASP A 50 -22.30 -23.14 4.27
CA ASP A 50 -22.06 -23.44 2.86
C ASP A 50 -23.33 -24.13 2.37
N GLU A 51 -24.22 -23.35 1.77
CA GLU A 51 -25.49 -23.81 1.25
C GLU A 51 -25.14 -24.87 0.20
N LEU A 52 -25.30 -26.14 0.59
CA LEU A 52 -24.83 -27.28 -0.17
C LEU A 52 -25.48 -27.18 -1.56
N ASP A 53 -24.69 -26.82 -2.57
CA ASP A 53 -25.18 -26.63 -3.93
C ASP A 53 -25.69 -27.97 -4.45
N CYS A 54 -26.98 -28.21 -4.22
CA CYS A 54 -27.65 -29.46 -4.53
C CYS A 54 -27.57 -29.75 -6.04
N CYS A 55 -27.44 -28.72 -6.87
CA CYS A 55 -27.25 -28.90 -8.31
C CYS A 55 -25.86 -29.49 -8.60
N ARG A 56 -24.81 -29.02 -7.91
CA ARG A 56 -23.45 -29.56 -8.04
C ARG A 56 -23.36 -31.00 -7.55
N VAL A 57 -23.95 -31.31 -6.39
CA VAL A 57 -23.97 -32.66 -5.82
C VAL A 57 -24.72 -33.64 -6.73
N MET A 58 -25.87 -33.22 -7.28
CA MET A 58 -26.64 -34.04 -8.22
C MET A 58 -25.88 -34.29 -9.53
N ALA A 59 -25.16 -33.30 -10.05
CA ALA A 59 -24.33 -33.44 -11.25
C ALA A 59 -23.17 -34.43 -11.03
N GLU A 60 -22.51 -34.39 -9.88
CA GLU A 60 -21.46 -35.35 -9.50
C GLU A 60 -22.02 -36.77 -9.36
N LEU A 61 -23.18 -36.94 -8.72
CA LEU A 61 -23.87 -38.22 -8.59
C LEU A 61 -24.26 -38.83 -9.95
N GLU A 62 -24.77 -38.01 -10.88
CA GLU A 62 -25.06 -38.46 -12.23
C GLU A 62 -23.80 -38.89 -13.00
N CYS A 63 -22.70 -38.15 -12.84
CA CYS A 63 -21.42 -38.50 -13.44
C CYS A 63 -20.92 -39.86 -12.92
N MET A 64 -21.00 -40.08 -11.61
CA MET A 64 -20.66 -41.36 -10.98
C MET A 64 -21.58 -42.49 -11.47
N LYS A 65 -22.90 -42.26 -11.57
CA LYS A 65 -23.87 -43.23 -12.09
C LYS A 65 -23.52 -43.66 -13.52
N ARG A 66 -23.22 -42.70 -14.42
CA ARG A 66 -22.82 -43.00 -15.80
C ARG A 66 -21.52 -43.79 -15.86
N ARG A 67 -20.54 -43.47 -14.99
CA ARG A 67 -19.28 -44.22 -14.89
C ARG A 67 -19.50 -45.66 -14.43
N ILE A 68 -20.33 -45.87 -13.41
CA ILE A 68 -20.69 -47.21 -12.92
C ILE A 68 -21.41 -48.01 -14.00
N GLN A 69 -22.38 -47.43 -14.70
CA GLN A 69 -23.07 -48.10 -15.81
C GLN A 69 -22.10 -48.53 -16.91
N LYS A 70 -21.12 -47.68 -17.26
CA LYS A 70 -20.08 -48.01 -18.25
C LYS A 70 -19.17 -49.15 -17.79
N LEU A 71 -18.83 -49.19 -16.50
CA LEU A 71 -18.04 -50.29 -15.90
C LEU A 71 -18.84 -51.59 -15.88
N GLN A 72 -20.12 -51.55 -15.50
CA GLN A 72 -21.02 -52.70 -15.52
C GLN A 72 -21.22 -53.25 -16.94
N LEU A 73 -21.28 -52.38 -17.95
CA LEU A 73 -21.37 -52.81 -19.35
C LEU A 73 -20.10 -53.54 -19.80
N ARG A 74 -18.92 -53.06 -19.38
CA ARG A 74 -17.64 -53.72 -19.68
C ARG A 74 -17.51 -55.07 -18.99
N LEU A 75 -17.91 -55.16 -17.72
CA LEU A 75 -17.90 -56.41 -16.97
C LEU A 75 -18.87 -57.47 -17.52
N LYS A 76 -19.97 -57.05 -18.17
CA LYS A 76 -20.93 -57.97 -18.79
C LYS A 76 -20.50 -58.54 -20.16
N VAL A 77 -19.46 -57.99 -20.79
CA VAL A 77 -19.06 -58.36 -22.15
C VAL A 77 -18.06 -59.54 -22.19
N ASP A 78 -17.34 -59.82 -21.09
CA ASP A 78 -16.25 -60.80 -21.10
C ASP A 78 -16.65 -62.27 -20.84
N ASP A 79 -17.93 -62.58 -20.63
CA ASP A 79 -18.36 -63.95 -20.29
C ASP A 79 -18.83 -64.78 -21.51
N THR A 80 -18.67 -64.27 -22.74
CA THR A 80 -19.15 -64.92 -23.98
C THR A 80 -18.08 -65.59 -24.83
N GLY A 81 -16.83 -65.66 -24.35
CA GLY A 81 -15.70 -66.28 -25.06
C GLY A 81 -15.51 -67.78 -24.88
N LEU A 82 -16.52 -68.53 -24.43
CA LEU A 82 -16.38 -69.92 -23.97
C LEU A 82 -16.83 -71.01 -24.96
N ASP A 83 -16.93 -70.75 -26.26
CA ASP A 83 -17.42 -71.75 -27.21
C ASP A 83 -16.54 -71.94 -28.46
N GLU A 84 -15.23 -71.67 -28.39
CA GLU A 84 -14.32 -72.24 -29.39
C GLU A 84 -13.86 -73.62 -28.88
N PRO A 85 -14.33 -74.73 -29.49
CA PRO A 85 -13.97 -76.05 -29.01
C PRO A 85 -12.47 -76.25 -29.23
N CYS A 86 -11.73 -76.42 -28.13
CA CYS A 86 -10.30 -76.73 -28.19
C CYS A 86 -10.11 -78.14 -28.76
N ILE A 87 -10.08 -78.22 -30.08
CA ILE A 87 -9.92 -79.43 -30.86
C ILE A 87 -8.53 -79.37 -31.48
N ASP A 88 -7.67 -80.31 -31.12
CA ASP A 88 -6.45 -80.55 -31.89
C ASP A 88 -6.82 -81.35 -33.15
N PRO A 89 -6.67 -80.76 -34.35
CA PRO A 89 -6.94 -81.47 -35.60
C PRO A 89 -6.07 -82.71 -35.76
N GLN A 90 -4.86 -82.74 -35.18
CA GLN A 90 -3.96 -83.89 -35.26
C GLN A 90 -4.40 -85.03 -34.34
N LEU A 91 -4.96 -84.73 -33.17
CA LEU A 91 -5.49 -85.71 -32.24
C LEU A 91 -6.73 -86.44 -32.78
N ILE A 92 -7.55 -85.75 -33.58
CA ILE A 92 -8.68 -86.38 -34.29
C ILE A 92 -8.17 -87.38 -35.33
N LEU A 93 -7.09 -87.05 -36.04
CA LEU A 93 -6.50 -87.89 -37.09
C LEU A 93 -5.66 -89.05 -36.52
N ALA A 94 -5.10 -88.90 -35.31
CA ALA A 94 -4.21 -89.87 -34.66
C ALA A 94 -4.88 -90.74 -33.59
N CYS A 95 -6.21 -90.68 -33.45
CA CYS A 95 -6.93 -91.41 -32.41
C CYS A 95 -6.72 -92.93 -32.53
N SER A 96 -6.52 -93.59 -31.38
CA SER A 96 -6.39 -95.05 -31.32
C SER A 96 -7.69 -95.75 -31.73
N SER A 97 -7.58 -96.96 -32.30
CA SER A 97 -8.74 -97.78 -32.68
C SER A 97 -9.65 -98.18 -31.50
N ASN A 98 -9.15 -98.10 -30.26
CA ASN A 98 -9.96 -98.27 -29.06
C ASN A 98 -10.70 -96.95 -28.73
N PRO A 99 -12.05 -96.93 -28.71
CA PRO A 99 -12.83 -95.73 -28.49
C PRO A 99 -12.57 -95.09 -27.12
N GLU A 100 -12.35 -95.88 -26.06
CA GLU A 100 -12.13 -95.37 -24.70
C GLU A 100 -10.80 -94.60 -24.60
N VAL A 101 -9.74 -95.13 -25.24
CA VAL A 101 -8.43 -94.48 -25.27
C VAL A 101 -8.48 -93.20 -26.11
N CYS A 102 -9.23 -93.21 -27.22
CA CYS A 102 -9.46 -92.02 -28.04
C CYS A 102 -10.23 -90.92 -27.27
N GLU A 103 -11.26 -91.27 -26.51
CA GLU A 103 -11.97 -90.33 -25.64
C GLU A 103 -11.08 -89.77 -24.53
N LEU A 104 -10.27 -90.62 -23.88
CA LEU A 104 -9.34 -90.18 -22.85
C LEU A 104 -8.30 -89.19 -23.41
N GLN A 105 -7.76 -89.45 -24.60
CA GLN A 105 -6.84 -88.54 -25.29
C GLN A 105 -7.50 -87.17 -25.57
N LYS A 106 -8.74 -87.16 -26.10
CA LYS A 106 -9.50 -85.93 -26.33
C LYS A 106 -9.75 -85.15 -25.04
N ASN A 107 -10.14 -85.85 -23.98
CA ASN A 107 -10.37 -85.23 -22.66
C ASN A 107 -9.08 -84.67 -22.07
N HIS A 108 -7.96 -85.38 -22.20
CA HIS A 108 -6.66 -84.89 -21.76
C HIS A 108 -6.26 -83.61 -22.48
N TYR A 109 -6.39 -83.56 -23.81
CA TYR A 109 -6.10 -82.35 -24.58
C TYR A 109 -7.02 -81.18 -24.19
N LYS A 110 -8.33 -81.44 -24.02
CA LYS A 110 -9.28 -80.43 -23.54
C LYS A 110 -8.87 -79.87 -22.17
N LEU A 111 -8.49 -80.73 -21.23
CA LEU A 111 -7.99 -80.31 -19.92
C LEU A 111 -6.69 -79.49 -20.05
N GLN A 112 -5.77 -79.89 -20.94
CA GLN A 112 -4.54 -79.14 -21.18
C GLN A 112 -4.82 -77.73 -21.73
N CYS A 113 -5.77 -77.59 -22.65
CA CYS A 113 -6.21 -76.26 -23.11
C CYS A 113 -6.79 -75.42 -21.97
N GLN A 114 -7.68 -76.01 -21.15
CA GLN A 114 -8.28 -75.32 -20.01
C GLN A 114 -7.23 -74.88 -18.98
N ILE A 115 -6.22 -75.71 -18.72
CA ILE A 115 -5.09 -75.37 -17.83
C ILE A 115 -4.28 -74.22 -18.42
N ASN A 116 -3.93 -74.28 -19.70
CA ASN A 116 -3.16 -73.21 -20.37
C ASN A 116 -3.92 -71.87 -20.37
N GLU A 117 -5.23 -71.92 -20.61
CA GLU A 117 -6.09 -70.74 -20.56
C GLU A 117 -6.19 -70.18 -19.15
N LEU A 118 -6.33 -71.04 -18.14
CA LEU A 118 -6.30 -70.60 -16.74
C LEU A 118 -4.96 -69.96 -16.37
N ILE A 119 -3.83 -70.53 -16.80
CA ILE A 119 -2.49 -69.94 -16.60
C ILE A 119 -2.41 -68.56 -17.26
N ARG A 120 -2.91 -68.42 -18.50
CA ARG A 120 -2.96 -67.14 -19.23
C ARG A 120 -3.79 -66.12 -18.46
N CYS A 121 -5.00 -66.48 -18.03
CA CYS A 121 -5.87 -65.62 -17.22
C CYS A 121 -5.22 -65.23 -15.89
N CYS A 122 -4.55 -66.16 -15.20
CA CYS A 122 -3.80 -65.87 -13.99
C CYS A 122 -2.66 -64.88 -14.22
N ASN A 123 -1.93 -64.99 -15.34
CA ASN A 123 -0.86 -64.05 -15.67
C ASN A 123 -1.42 -62.65 -15.99
N VAL A 124 -2.48 -62.57 -16.80
CA VAL A 124 -3.16 -61.29 -17.07
C VAL A 124 -3.67 -60.64 -15.78
N ALA A 125 -4.25 -61.42 -14.87
CA ALA A 125 -4.72 -60.93 -13.58
C ALA A 125 -3.56 -60.43 -12.70
N LYS A 126 -2.40 -61.10 -12.71
CA LYS A 126 -1.19 -60.64 -12.01
C LYS A 126 -0.71 -59.30 -12.56
N ASP A 127 -0.60 -59.16 -13.89
CA ASP A 127 -0.17 -57.92 -14.55
C ASP A 127 -1.13 -56.75 -14.20
N GLN A 128 -2.44 -57.01 -14.21
CA GLN A 128 -3.44 -56.03 -13.81
C GLN A 128 -3.32 -55.61 -12.34
N ILE A 129 -3.04 -56.56 -11.43
CA ILE A 129 -2.82 -56.25 -10.01
C ILE A 129 -1.56 -55.39 -9.83
N GLU A 130 -0.48 -55.68 -10.55
CA GLU A 130 0.75 -54.88 -10.51
C GLU A 130 0.53 -53.46 -11.04
N GLU A 131 -0.19 -53.32 -12.16
CA GLU A 131 -0.56 -52.01 -12.71
C GLU A 131 -1.43 -51.20 -11.72
N LEU A 132 -2.44 -51.84 -11.11
CA LEU A 132 -3.29 -51.19 -10.11
C LEU A 132 -2.49 -50.73 -8.89
N ARG A 133 -1.53 -51.54 -8.42
CA ARG A 133 -0.62 -51.16 -7.32
C ARG A 133 0.24 -49.96 -7.69
N ALA A 134 0.81 -49.95 -8.90
CA ALA A 134 1.60 -48.82 -9.38
C ALA A 134 0.77 -47.52 -9.45
N ARG A 135 -0.47 -47.61 -9.97
CA ARG A 135 -1.41 -46.48 -10.03
C ARG A 135 -1.80 -45.99 -8.63
N LEU A 136 -2.04 -46.89 -7.68
CA LEU A 136 -2.34 -46.53 -6.29
C LEU A 136 -1.18 -45.75 -5.66
N CYS A 137 0.05 -46.24 -5.83
CA CYS A 137 1.25 -45.55 -5.37
C CYS A 137 1.41 -44.17 -5.99
N GLN A 138 1.15 -44.03 -7.30
CA GLN A 138 1.17 -42.74 -7.98
C GLN A 138 0.13 -41.78 -7.39
N LYS A 139 -1.13 -42.23 -7.24
CA LYS A 139 -2.19 -41.41 -6.66
C LYS A 139 -1.93 -41.01 -5.23
N SER A 140 -1.32 -41.88 -4.42
CA SER A 140 -0.90 -41.54 -3.07
C SER A 140 0.12 -40.40 -3.06
N ARG A 141 1.09 -40.38 -3.98
CA ARG A 141 2.04 -39.26 -4.11
C ARG A 141 1.36 -37.96 -4.52
N GLU A 142 0.47 -38.01 -5.51
CA GLU A 142 -0.32 -36.84 -5.95
C GLU A 142 -1.15 -36.26 -4.78
N ILE A 143 -1.76 -37.11 -3.95
CA ILE A 143 -2.51 -36.68 -2.77
C ILE A 143 -1.59 -35.96 -1.77
N LEU A 144 -0.41 -36.51 -1.49
CA LEU A 144 0.57 -35.88 -0.58
C LEU A 144 1.04 -34.51 -1.10
N GLU A 145 1.25 -34.38 -2.42
CA GLU A 145 1.60 -33.09 -3.04
C GLU A 145 0.46 -32.07 -2.92
N LEU A 146 -0.78 -32.49 -3.15
CA LEU A 146 -1.95 -31.63 -2.99
C LEU A 146 -2.14 -31.21 -1.53
N GLN A 147 -1.94 -32.11 -0.57
CA GLN A 147 -1.99 -31.77 0.86
C GLN A 147 -0.97 -30.69 1.21
N LYS A 148 0.28 -30.81 0.73
CA LYS A 148 1.30 -29.76 0.92
C LYS A 148 0.88 -28.43 0.31
N ALA A 149 0.29 -28.45 -0.89
CA ALA A 149 -0.20 -27.24 -1.54
C ALA A 149 -1.34 -26.58 -0.75
N VAL A 150 -2.27 -27.37 -0.19
CA VAL A 150 -3.36 -26.87 0.66
C VAL A 150 -2.81 -26.22 1.94
N CYS A 151 -1.88 -26.86 2.65
CA CYS A 151 -1.24 -26.27 3.83
C CYS A 151 -0.54 -24.94 3.49
N LEU A 152 0.11 -24.86 2.32
CA LEU A 152 0.73 -23.63 1.86
C LEU A 152 -0.31 -22.53 1.56
N LEU A 153 -1.42 -22.87 0.89
CA LEU A 153 -2.50 -21.91 0.65
C LEU A 153 -3.12 -21.39 1.94
N GLU A 154 -3.26 -22.25 2.95
CA GLU A 154 -3.75 -21.85 4.27
C GLU A 154 -2.78 -20.86 4.95
N SER A 155 -1.47 -21.13 4.91
CA SER A 155 -0.48 -20.19 5.43
C SER A 155 -0.53 -18.83 4.73
N TRP A 156 -0.79 -18.84 3.42
CA TRP A 156 -0.97 -17.63 2.61
C TRP A 156 -2.23 -16.87 2.98
N ARG A 157 -3.36 -17.56 3.13
CA ARG A 157 -4.63 -16.97 3.58
C ARG A 157 -4.42 -16.22 4.91
N ASN A 158 -3.82 -16.89 5.89
CA ASN A 158 -3.59 -16.33 7.22
C ASN A 158 -2.67 -15.11 7.16
N THR A 159 -1.60 -15.18 6.36
CA THR A 159 -0.69 -14.04 6.15
C THR A 159 -1.40 -12.86 5.50
N LEU A 160 -2.20 -13.10 4.46
CA LEU A 160 -2.92 -12.06 3.75
C LEU A 160 -3.98 -11.40 4.63
N GLN A 161 -4.69 -12.19 5.43
CA GLN A 161 -5.67 -11.70 6.39
C GLN A 161 -5.02 -10.79 7.44
N HIS A 162 -3.85 -11.17 7.95
CA HIS A 162 -3.09 -10.32 8.88
C HIS A 162 -2.67 -8.98 8.22
N GLU A 163 -2.06 -9.03 7.03
CA GLU A 163 -1.63 -7.82 6.31
C GLU A 163 -2.82 -6.91 5.95
N PHE A 164 -3.98 -7.51 5.63
CA PHE A 164 -5.22 -6.76 5.40
C PHE A 164 -5.68 -6.04 6.68
N GLY A 165 -5.64 -6.72 7.84
CA GLY A 165 -5.92 -6.10 9.13
C GLY A 165 -5.01 -4.91 9.42
N VAL A 166 -3.69 -5.06 9.22
CA VAL A 166 -2.72 -3.96 9.40
C VAL A 166 -3.00 -2.79 8.45
N CYS A 167 -3.35 -3.07 7.20
CA CYS A 167 -3.70 -2.02 6.23
C CYS A 167 -4.97 -1.28 6.64
N TYR A 168 -5.97 -2.00 7.15
CA TYR A 168 -7.21 -1.43 7.63
C TYR A 168 -7.01 -0.51 8.84
N GLU A 169 -6.23 -0.96 9.83
CA GLU A 169 -5.87 -0.13 10.99
C GLU A 169 -5.14 1.15 10.57
N ARG A 170 -4.16 1.03 9.66
CA ARG A 170 -3.44 2.20 9.11
C ARG A 170 -4.38 3.15 8.37
N PHE A 171 -5.34 2.62 7.62
CA PHE A 171 -6.33 3.43 6.94
C PHE A 171 -7.22 4.19 7.93
N GLN A 172 -7.74 3.51 8.96
CA GLN A 172 -8.54 4.15 10.01
C GLN A 172 -7.74 5.21 10.78
N TYR A 173 -6.49 4.90 11.13
CA TYR A 173 -5.60 5.88 11.73
C TYR A 173 -5.40 7.11 10.83
N LEU A 174 -5.11 6.91 9.54
CA LEU A 174 -4.93 8.02 8.61
C LEU A 174 -6.20 8.84 8.41
N LYS A 175 -7.38 8.20 8.44
CA LYS A 175 -8.67 8.87 8.41
C LYS A 175 -8.85 9.83 9.59
N HIS A 176 -8.37 9.46 10.78
CA HIS A 176 -8.47 10.29 11.98
C HIS A 176 -7.35 11.33 12.14
N VAL A 177 -6.13 11.02 11.70
CA VAL A 177 -4.96 11.88 11.94
C VAL A 177 -4.74 12.88 10.83
N LYS A 178 -5.09 12.56 9.59
CA LYS A 178 -5.08 13.56 8.52
C LYS A 178 -6.36 14.36 8.63
N ALA A 179 -6.22 15.69 8.62
CA ALA A 179 -7.37 16.57 8.48
C ALA A 179 -8.13 16.16 7.23
N GLU A 180 -9.45 15.97 7.38
CA GLU A 180 -10.30 15.76 6.22
C GLU A 180 -10.15 16.98 5.31
N TRP A 181 -10.08 16.74 3.99
CA TRP A 181 -9.81 17.82 3.06
C TRP A 181 -10.88 18.90 3.10
N GLU A 182 -12.10 18.50 3.48
CA GLU A 182 -13.22 19.38 3.78
C GLU A 182 -12.93 20.34 4.95
N ASP A 183 -12.32 19.86 6.05
CA ASP A 183 -11.94 20.71 7.19
C ASP A 183 -10.86 21.72 6.81
N VAL A 184 -9.88 21.29 6.03
CA VAL A 184 -8.81 22.17 5.53
C VAL A 184 -9.39 23.25 4.63
N GLU A 185 -10.26 22.86 3.69
CA GLU A 185 -10.91 23.77 2.76
C GLU A 185 -11.80 24.79 3.49
N LYS A 186 -12.56 24.34 4.49
CA LYS A 186 -13.35 25.21 5.36
C LYS A 186 -12.47 26.22 6.09
N LYS A 187 -11.36 25.79 6.70
CA LYS A 187 -10.41 26.70 7.37
C LYS A 187 -9.77 27.69 6.40
N LEU A 188 -9.43 27.26 5.19
CA LEU A 188 -8.90 28.12 4.14
C LEU A 188 -9.93 29.18 3.72
N ALA A 189 -11.19 28.80 3.59
CA ALA A 189 -12.28 29.70 3.25
C ALA A 189 -12.52 30.74 4.36
N GLU A 190 -12.51 30.32 5.63
CA GLU A 190 -12.60 31.21 6.80
C GLU A 190 -11.44 32.21 6.84
N GLN A 191 -10.21 31.76 6.59
CA GLN A 191 -9.04 32.64 6.54
C GLN A 191 -9.12 33.62 5.36
N ASN A 192 -9.50 33.17 4.17
CA ASN A 192 -9.69 34.03 3.00
C ASN A 192 -10.77 35.09 3.23
N HIS A 193 -11.87 34.72 3.89
CA HIS A 193 -12.90 35.68 4.26
C HIS A 193 -12.34 36.75 5.20
N THR A 194 -11.63 36.33 6.24
CA THR A 194 -11.00 37.22 7.23
C THR A 194 -9.99 38.15 6.55
N PHE A 195 -9.16 37.62 5.64
CA PHE A 195 -8.19 38.40 4.89
C PHE A 195 -8.88 39.45 4.00
N LYS A 196 -9.95 39.09 3.28
CA LYS A 196 -10.73 40.04 2.48
C LYS A 196 -11.39 41.13 3.32
N VAL A 197 -11.83 40.82 4.54
CA VAL A 197 -12.36 41.82 5.47
C VAL A 197 -11.25 42.78 5.91
N LEU A 198 -10.09 42.25 6.29
CA LEU A 198 -8.92 43.05 6.67
C LEU A 198 -8.44 43.93 5.51
N GLU A 199 -8.37 43.39 4.29
CA GLU A 199 -7.98 44.11 3.08
C GLU A 199 -8.83 45.36 2.86
N LYS A 200 -10.14 45.31 3.14
CA LYS A 200 -11.04 46.47 3.05
C LYS A 200 -10.76 47.57 4.07
N THR A 201 -10.11 47.24 5.19
CA THR A 201 -9.72 48.23 6.21
C THR A 201 -8.40 48.91 5.90
N LEU A 202 -7.61 48.34 4.98
CA LEU A 202 -6.31 48.88 4.60
C LEU A 202 -6.48 49.98 3.55
N VAL A 203 -5.68 51.03 3.66
CA VAL A 203 -5.63 52.10 2.67
C VAL A 203 -4.96 51.57 1.40
N PRO A 204 -5.57 51.70 0.21
CA PRO A 204 -4.92 51.32 -1.03
C PRO A 204 -3.57 52.00 -1.18
N LYS A 205 -2.55 51.25 -1.60
CA LYS A 205 -1.18 51.76 -1.73
C LYS A 205 -1.10 53.04 -2.56
N VAL A 206 -1.93 53.17 -3.60
CA VAL A 206 -1.99 54.36 -4.45
C VAL A 206 -2.45 55.59 -3.66
N CYS A 207 -3.47 55.46 -2.82
CA CYS A 207 -3.95 56.54 -1.95
C CYS A 207 -2.88 56.95 -0.95
N PHE A 208 -2.26 55.98 -0.27
CA PHE A 208 -1.17 56.24 0.67
C PHE A 208 0.02 56.96 0.02
N VAL A 209 0.42 56.54 -1.19
CA VAL A 209 1.53 57.18 -1.92
C VAL A 209 1.16 58.60 -2.36
N SER A 210 -0.10 58.83 -2.77
CA SER A 210 -0.61 60.16 -3.12
C SER A 210 -0.60 61.11 -1.92
N GLU A 211 -1.17 60.69 -0.79
CA GLU A 211 -1.18 61.48 0.45
C GLU A 211 0.25 61.76 0.95
N LYS A 212 1.11 60.74 0.94
CA LYS A 212 2.53 60.91 1.30
C LYS A 212 3.20 61.96 0.42
N ARG A 213 2.93 61.98 -0.88
CA ARG A 213 3.49 62.99 -1.79
C ARG A 213 2.98 64.39 -1.44
N GLN A 214 1.68 64.55 -1.22
CA GLN A 214 1.09 65.83 -0.82
C GLN A 214 1.70 66.35 0.48
N PHE A 215 1.81 65.53 1.53
CA PHE A 215 2.45 65.94 2.78
C PHE A 215 3.92 66.36 2.59
N VAL A 216 4.66 65.65 1.73
CA VAL A 216 6.06 66.02 1.44
C VAL A 216 6.14 67.36 0.71
N GLU A 217 5.23 67.63 -0.23
CA GLU A 217 5.13 68.92 -0.93
C GLU A 217 4.75 70.05 0.03
N GLU A 218 3.75 69.85 0.90
CA GLU A 218 3.35 70.83 1.93
C GLU A 218 4.49 71.14 2.91
N ILE A 219 5.24 70.11 3.35
CA ILE A 219 6.42 70.30 4.20
C ILE A 219 7.51 71.11 3.47
N ALA A 220 7.70 70.88 2.16
CA ALA A 220 8.65 71.64 1.38
C ALA A 220 8.24 73.12 1.27
N GLN A 221 6.97 73.39 0.97
CA GLN A 221 6.42 74.75 0.91
C GLN A 221 6.54 75.48 2.25
N LEU A 222 6.26 74.81 3.37
CA LEU A 222 6.40 75.41 4.70
C LEU A 222 7.86 75.76 5.02
N ARG A 223 8.82 74.93 4.59
CA ARG A 223 10.25 75.23 4.75
C ARG A 223 10.66 76.45 3.94
N GLU A 224 10.20 76.56 2.70
CA GLU A 224 10.47 77.74 1.85
C GLU A 224 9.90 79.00 2.50
N LEU A 225 8.65 78.97 2.95
CA LEU A 225 8.03 80.11 3.64
C LEU A 225 8.78 80.51 4.91
N MET A 226 9.20 79.54 5.74
CA MET A 226 10.02 79.82 6.92
C MET A 226 11.35 80.47 6.54
N GLN A 227 11.97 80.03 5.46
CA GLN A 227 13.24 80.57 4.98
C GLN A 227 13.08 81.99 4.44
N GLU A 228 12.00 82.28 3.71
CA GLU A 228 11.65 83.63 3.25
C GLU A 228 11.37 84.57 4.43
N MET A 229 10.57 84.13 5.41
CA MET A 229 10.30 84.90 6.63
C MET A 229 11.58 85.19 7.42
N PHE A 230 12.46 84.21 7.54
CA PHE A 230 13.75 84.37 8.21
C PHE A 230 14.64 85.39 7.48
N GLN A 231 14.74 85.31 6.15
CA GLN A 231 15.48 86.27 5.34
C GLN A 231 14.90 87.69 5.46
N ALA A 232 13.58 87.83 5.41
CA ALA A 232 12.89 89.11 5.57
C ALA A 232 13.14 89.72 6.95
N HIS A 233 13.11 88.90 8.01
CA HIS A 233 13.44 89.35 9.37
C HIS A 233 14.89 89.82 9.47
N ASN A 234 15.85 89.03 8.98
CA ASN A 234 17.27 89.42 8.99
C ASN A 234 17.51 90.70 8.21
N ALA A 235 16.93 90.85 7.01
CA ALA A 235 17.05 92.08 6.24
C ALA A 235 16.50 93.31 6.99
N ARG A 236 15.40 93.15 7.75
CA ARG A 236 14.86 94.21 8.61
C ARG A 236 15.80 94.53 9.78
N PHE A 237 16.41 93.52 10.40
CA PHE A 237 17.43 93.71 11.43
C PHE A 237 18.66 94.43 10.87
N ASP A 238 19.18 94.03 9.72
CA ASP A 238 20.32 94.69 9.07
C ASP A 238 20.04 96.17 8.76
N VAL A 239 18.79 96.51 8.38
CA VAL A 239 18.37 97.90 8.15
C VAL A 239 18.29 98.67 9.47
N LEU A 240 17.80 98.05 10.55
CA LEU A 240 17.76 98.66 11.88
C LEU A 240 19.16 98.89 12.44
N GLU A 241 20.05 97.92 12.31
CA GLU A 241 21.45 98.00 12.74
C GLU A 241 22.17 99.13 12.00
N ARG A 242 22.07 99.19 10.67
CA ARG A 242 22.61 100.31 9.87
C ARG A 242 22.06 101.68 10.27
N ARG A 243 20.79 101.76 10.71
CA ARG A 243 20.20 103.01 11.22
C ARG A 243 20.75 103.39 12.60
N LEU A 244 20.97 102.41 13.47
CA LEU A 244 21.60 102.61 14.79
C LEU A 244 23.05 103.09 14.63
N ASP A 245 23.83 102.43 13.76
CA ASP A 245 25.22 102.84 13.46
C ASP A 245 25.29 104.28 12.94
N GLY A 246 24.36 104.69 12.08
CA GLY A 246 24.27 106.07 11.58
C GLY A 246 23.95 107.10 12.68
N ILE A 247 23.22 106.71 13.72
CA ILE A 247 22.93 107.55 14.89
C ILE A 247 24.18 107.65 15.77
N GLU A 248 24.90 106.55 15.99
CA GLU A 248 26.16 106.57 16.76
C GLU A 248 27.24 107.43 16.07
N LEU A 249 27.37 107.37 14.73
CA LEU A 249 28.28 108.22 13.96
C LEU A 249 27.92 109.71 14.00
N THR A 250 26.64 110.07 14.16
CA THR A 250 26.22 111.48 14.33
C THR A 250 26.41 111.99 15.76
N MET A 251 26.44 111.08 16.74
CA MET A 251 26.78 111.44 18.13
C MET A 251 28.27 111.37 18.46
N THR A 252 29.11 110.81 17.58
CA THR A 252 30.55 110.67 17.81
C THR A 252 31.40 111.18 16.64
N ALA A 253 31.57 112.51 16.56
CA ALA A 253 32.76 113.13 15.97
C ALA A 253 33.67 113.65 17.12
N PRO A 254 35.01 113.71 16.93
CA PRO A 254 35.95 113.03 17.82
C PRO A 254 36.66 113.90 18.87
N SER A 255 37.08 113.28 19.98
CA SER A 255 38.40 113.52 20.57
C SER A 255 38.93 112.32 21.36
N THR A 256 39.75 111.54 20.65
CA THR A 256 41.07 110.97 21.05
C THR A 256 41.22 109.87 22.11
N LEU A 257 42.08 108.91 21.71
CA LEU A 257 43.04 108.08 22.46
C LEU A 257 42.63 106.64 22.85
N SER A 258 43.00 105.72 21.96
CA SER A 258 43.93 104.58 22.18
C SER A 258 43.87 103.78 23.50
N ILE A 259 43.78 102.44 23.40
CA ILE A 259 44.85 101.46 23.72
C ILE A 259 44.30 100.02 23.66
N ASN A 260 45.12 99.13 23.09
CA ASN A 260 45.01 97.67 23.00
C ASN A 260 44.67 96.97 24.33
N LEU A 261 43.99 95.80 24.31
CA LEU A 261 44.57 94.47 24.62
C LEU A 261 43.47 93.38 24.81
N ALA A 262 43.64 92.30 24.04
CA ALA A 262 43.32 90.88 24.27
C ALA A 262 42.34 90.39 25.36
N GLN A 263 41.39 89.53 24.95
CA GLN A 263 41.01 88.20 25.51
C GLN A 263 39.80 87.70 24.70
N GLY A 264 39.62 86.45 24.30
CA GLY A 264 40.19 85.17 24.68
C GLY A 264 39.11 84.13 24.33
N VAL A 265 39.08 83.68 23.07
CA VAL A 265 38.16 82.62 22.61
C VAL A 265 38.74 81.29 23.07
N LYS A 266 38.02 80.61 23.98
CA LYS A 266 38.16 79.17 24.18
C LYS A 266 36.80 78.50 24.03
N ASP A 267 36.76 77.70 22.97
CA ASP A 267 35.85 76.62 22.68
C ASP A 267 35.33 75.85 23.90
N LYS A 268 34.07 75.40 23.81
CA LYS A 268 33.77 73.96 23.91
C LYS A 268 32.31 73.61 23.64
N LYS A 269 32.15 72.54 22.85
CA LYS A 269 31.11 71.48 22.90
C LYS A 269 29.69 71.93 22.55
N ASN A 270 28.83 71.16 21.88
CA ASN A 270 28.73 69.78 21.40
C ASN A 270 27.45 69.84 20.51
N ARG A 271 27.13 68.97 19.54
CA ARG A 271 26.91 67.53 19.66
C ARG A 271 26.43 67.04 18.28
N LYS A 272 26.87 65.84 17.90
CA LYS A 272 26.42 65.05 16.77
C LYS A 272 24.92 64.70 16.86
N SER A 273 24.27 64.62 15.71
CA SER A 273 23.02 63.87 15.49
C SER A 273 23.31 62.79 14.46
N ASP A 274 23.56 61.57 14.92
CA ASP A 274 23.65 60.40 14.05
C ASP A 274 22.24 59.89 13.75
N ALA A 275 22.00 59.66 12.46
CA ALA A 275 20.77 59.17 11.88
C ALA A 275 20.60 57.66 12.13
N ILE A 276 19.42 57.27 12.60
CA ILE A 276 18.97 55.88 12.67
C ILE A 276 18.54 55.46 11.27
N LYS A 277 19.26 54.48 10.69
CA LYS A 277 18.80 53.68 9.56
C LYS A 277 17.90 52.56 10.09
N ALA A 278 16.71 52.44 9.53
CA ALA A 278 15.88 51.25 9.58
C ALA A 278 15.76 50.72 8.14
N GLU A 279 16.36 49.57 7.86
CA GLU A 279 16.10 48.75 6.67
C GLU A 279 16.03 47.29 7.10
N GLN A 280 14.87 46.70 6.78
CA GLN A 280 14.57 45.33 6.30
C GLN A 280 15.04 44.11 7.11
#